data_AF-A0A3D1ITV2-F1
#
_entry.id   AF-A0A3D1ITV2-F1
#
_cell.length_a   1.000
_cell.length_b   1.000
_cell.length_c   1.000
_cell.angle_alpha   90.00
_cell.angle_beta   90.00
_cell.angle_gamma   90.00
#
_symmetry.space_group_name_H-M   'P 1'
#
loop_
_entity.id
_entity.type
_entity.pdbx_description
1 polymer ?
#
loop_
_entity_poly.entity_id
_entity_poly.type
_entity_poly.pdbx_seq_one_letter_code
_entity_poly.pdbx_strand_id
1 'polypeptide(L)'
;MAASIPTLQPFNGDAIPQELKAQKRWAPWRAVWNAKRGKFDKIPMRADRPDCGISTAKPEQWASYALALAAYQTNPKLLAGVGYVMTGPHGHVGTDLDNCVQGGVIAPWAREVVDQLASYTEISPSGNGLRIFSLGELPADWNNHETGIEVYGGNEARFLTLTGQHLAGTPVDVRPAPAGALKALEARYAKERRKVEVIDLNMPDVIDDLLLPSIENLDIPYSARDFLETGTHRGDRSRELFATAVALYAAGLPDDEVFSVLAYNQHAMEIALDHRRQDNDRALLYLWREHCCKGKAASSRRLTADDFDVIAPVASLELATPGKPEKPMRFQFLQAGEFVKGEEPEYLVDDVIPQAGLIVVFGESGSGK
;
A
#
# COMPACT_ATOMS: atom_id res chain seq x y z
N MET A 1 4.35 5.96 24.37
CA MET A 1 4.42 7.41 24.09
C MET A 1 3.78 7.67 22.74
N ALA A 2 3.08 8.79 22.54
CA ALA A 2 2.66 9.19 21.21
C ALA A 2 3.88 9.63 20.39
N ALA A 3 4.03 9.17 19.16
CA ALA A 3 5.08 9.65 18.28
C ALA A 3 4.80 11.13 17.93
N SER A 4 5.82 11.98 18.02
CA SER A 4 5.71 13.36 17.59
C SER A 4 5.47 13.42 16.08
N ILE A 5 4.53 14.25 15.66
CA ILE A 5 4.31 14.53 14.23
C ILE A 5 5.55 15.30 13.74
N PRO A 6 6.26 14.83 12.69
CA PRO A 6 7.45 15.49 12.20
C PRO A 6 7.10 16.85 11.57
N THR A 7 7.97 17.85 11.77
CA THR A 7 7.81 19.16 11.13
C THR A 7 8.16 19.08 9.65
N LEU A 8 7.33 19.67 8.79
CA LEU A 8 7.62 19.80 7.36
C LEU A 8 8.64 20.91 7.11
N GLN A 9 9.48 20.71 6.09
CA GLN A 9 10.43 21.71 5.62
C GLN A 9 9.72 22.98 5.13
N PRO A 10 10.18 24.19 5.50
CA PRO A 10 9.57 25.44 5.07
C PRO A 10 9.74 25.65 3.56
N PHE A 11 8.68 26.14 2.91
CA PHE A 11 8.71 26.49 1.50
C PHE A 11 9.55 27.75 1.26
N ASN A 12 10.52 27.67 0.35
CA ASN A 12 11.28 28.81 -0.18
C ASN A 12 11.36 28.71 -1.71
N GLY A 13 10.37 29.29 -2.39
CA GLY A 13 10.22 29.20 -3.85
C GLY A 13 11.22 30.00 -4.69
N ASP A 14 12.21 30.68 -4.10
CA ASP A 14 13.15 31.54 -4.82
C ASP A 14 13.92 30.74 -5.89
N ALA A 15 14.57 29.64 -5.48
CA ALA A 15 15.40 28.81 -6.34
C ALA A 15 14.60 27.82 -7.23
N ILE A 16 13.26 27.89 -7.28
CA ILE A 16 12.47 27.10 -8.24
C ILE A 16 12.72 27.66 -9.67
N PRO A 17 13.03 26.80 -10.67
CA PRO A 17 13.30 27.24 -12.04
C PRO A 17 12.18 28.07 -12.69
N GLN A 18 12.57 29.12 -13.42
CA GLN A 18 11.62 30.01 -14.08
C GLN A 18 10.79 29.32 -15.18
N GLU A 19 11.33 28.28 -15.81
CA GLU A 19 10.63 27.45 -16.79
C GLU A 19 9.39 26.76 -16.18
N LEU A 20 9.54 26.14 -15.00
CA LEU A 20 8.41 25.57 -14.26
C LEU A 20 7.42 26.67 -13.83
N LYS A 21 7.92 27.81 -13.35
CA LYS A 21 7.10 28.96 -12.90
C LYS A 21 6.23 29.54 -14.03
N ALA A 22 6.68 29.46 -15.29
CA ALA A 22 5.95 29.97 -16.45
C ALA A 22 4.69 29.13 -16.80
N GLN A 23 4.64 27.86 -16.40
CA GLN A 23 3.55 26.96 -16.76
C GLN A 23 2.30 27.15 -15.88
N LYS A 24 1.10 26.98 -16.44
CA LYS A 24 -0.18 26.99 -15.68
C LYS A 24 -0.51 25.61 -15.09
N ARG A 25 0.38 25.12 -14.23
CA ARG A 25 0.38 23.73 -13.73
C ARG A 25 0.46 23.63 -12.21
N TRP A 26 0.32 24.76 -11.52
CA TRP A 26 0.59 24.86 -10.10
C TRP A 26 -0.67 24.68 -9.27
N ALA A 27 -0.51 24.15 -8.08
CA ALA A 27 -1.53 24.20 -7.04
C ALA A 27 -0.89 24.42 -5.67
N PRO A 28 -1.52 25.19 -4.77
CA PRO A 28 -1.21 25.08 -3.36
C PRO A 28 -1.56 23.68 -2.85
N TRP A 29 -0.99 23.25 -1.72
CA TRP A 29 -1.37 21.97 -1.09
C TRP A 29 -1.50 22.07 0.42
N ARG A 30 -2.38 21.23 0.97
CA ARG A 30 -2.60 21.04 2.40
C ARG A 30 -1.92 19.74 2.86
N ALA A 31 -1.21 19.82 3.97
CA ALA A 31 -0.69 18.65 4.68
C ALA A 31 -1.79 18.07 5.59
N VAL A 32 -2.05 16.76 5.49
CA VAL A 32 -2.93 16.03 6.42
C VAL A 32 -2.15 14.85 7.01
N TRP A 33 -2.03 14.78 8.34
CA TRP A 33 -1.29 13.71 8.98
C TRP A 33 -2.06 12.38 8.92
N ASN A 34 -1.47 11.37 8.30
CA ASN A 34 -2.04 10.04 8.22
C ASN A 34 -1.39 9.11 9.24
N ALA A 35 -2.01 9.02 10.43
CA ALA A 35 -1.48 8.24 11.55
C ALA A 35 -1.28 6.75 11.22
N LYS A 36 -2.09 6.16 10.32
CA LYS A 36 -1.92 4.76 9.87
C LYS A 36 -0.68 4.58 8.98
N ARG A 37 -0.26 5.62 8.25
CA ARG A 37 0.89 5.59 7.31
C ARG A 37 2.17 6.20 7.88
N GLY A 38 2.11 6.82 9.06
CA GLY A 38 3.24 7.55 9.65
C GLY A 38 3.76 8.73 8.80
N LYS A 39 2.97 9.26 7.86
CA LYS A 39 3.37 10.36 6.98
C LYS A 39 2.22 11.30 6.61
N PHE A 40 2.56 12.48 6.09
CA PHE A 40 1.57 13.41 5.56
C PHE A 40 1.09 13.01 4.17
N ASP A 41 -0.23 12.93 4.01
CA ASP A 41 -0.87 13.00 2.71
C ASP A 41 -0.86 14.47 2.25
N LYS A 42 -0.37 14.72 1.03
CA LYS A 42 -0.13 16.07 0.48
C LYS A 42 -1.21 16.37 -0.55
N ILE A 43 -2.30 17.00 -0.12
CA ILE A 43 -3.51 17.14 -0.93
C ILE A 43 -3.46 18.46 -1.71
N PRO A 44 -3.47 18.44 -3.06
CA PRO A 44 -3.50 19.67 -3.85
C PRO A 44 -4.88 20.35 -3.76
N MET A 45 -4.85 21.66 -3.51
CA MET A 45 -6.01 22.51 -3.23
C MET A 45 -6.18 23.55 -4.36
N ARG A 46 -7.36 24.15 -4.48
CA ARG A 46 -7.59 25.25 -5.44
C ARG A 46 -6.87 26.52 -4.97
N ALA A 47 -6.39 27.32 -5.91
CA ALA A 47 -5.80 28.63 -5.59
C ALA A 47 -6.85 29.70 -5.25
N ASP A 48 -8.05 29.63 -5.85
CA ASP A 48 -9.16 30.56 -5.61
C ASP A 48 -10.07 30.16 -4.43
N ARG A 49 -10.04 28.87 -4.04
CA ARG A 49 -10.81 28.33 -2.91
C ARG A 49 -9.97 27.28 -2.13
N PRO A 50 -9.01 27.71 -1.29
CA PRO A 50 -8.03 26.83 -0.64
C PRO A 50 -8.55 25.71 0.28
N ASP A 51 -9.83 25.76 0.67
CA ASP A 51 -10.54 24.70 1.40
C ASP A 51 -10.93 23.50 0.50
N CYS A 52 -11.06 23.72 -0.81
CA CYS A 52 -11.48 22.73 -1.81
C CYS A 52 -10.28 22.10 -2.54
N GLY A 53 -10.30 20.78 -2.70
CA GLY A 53 -9.29 20.04 -3.48
C GLY A 53 -9.40 20.25 -4.99
N ILE A 54 -8.34 19.89 -5.73
CA ILE A 54 -8.36 19.81 -7.20
C ILE A 54 -8.24 18.39 -7.73
N SER A 55 -8.71 18.17 -8.96
CA SER A 55 -8.32 17.01 -9.76
C SER A 55 -6.99 17.27 -10.47
N THR A 56 -6.01 16.41 -10.21
CA THR A 56 -4.73 16.38 -10.94
C THR A 56 -4.88 15.89 -12.39
N ALA A 57 -6.06 15.40 -12.79
CA ALA A 57 -6.34 14.95 -14.15
C ALA A 57 -7.00 16.01 -15.05
N LYS A 58 -7.44 17.15 -14.48
CA LYS A 58 -8.30 18.14 -15.16
C LYS A 58 -7.66 19.54 -15.14
N PRO A 59 -7.17 20.06 -16.28
CA PRO A 59 -6.35 21.27 -16.34
C PRO A 59 -7.08 22.56 -15.95
N GLU A 60 -8.41 22.57 -16.00
CA GLU A 60 -9.26 23.73 -15.71
C GLU A 60 -9.21 24.15 -14.22
N GLN A 61 -8.61 23.32 -13.37
CA GLN A 61 -8.46 23.57 -11.93
C GLN A 61 -7.03 23.94 -11.51
N TRP A 62 -6.07 23.98 -12.45
CA TRP A 62 -4.68 24.32 -12.15
C TRP A 62 -4.43 25.83 -12.28
N ALA A 63 -3.44 26.33 -11.55
CA ALA A 63 -3.12 27.75 -11.45
C ALA A 63 -1.76 28.09 -12.06
N SER A 64 -1.46 29.39 -12.20
CA SER A 64 -0.09 29.86 -12.36
C SER A 64 0.67 29.78 -11.03
N TYR A 65 2.01 29.74 -11.08
CA TYR A 65 2.85 29.79 -9.89
C TYR A 65 2.49 30.94 -8.95
N ALA A 66 2.30 32.15 -9.50
CA ALA A 66 1.98 33.35 -8.72
C ALA A 66 0.65 33.23 -7.95
N LEU A 67 -0.40 32.62 -8.56
CA LEU A 67 -1.69 32.41 -7.89
C LEU A 67 -1.60 31.33 -6.81
N ALA A 68 -0.87 30.24 -7.07
CA ALA A 68 -0.65 29.18 -6.07
C ALA A 68 0.16 29.70 -4.87
N LEU A 69 1.19 30.52 -5.13
CA LEU A 69 2.01 31.16 -4.12
C LEU A 69 1.21 32.16 -3.28
N ALA A 70 0.42 33.03 -3.91
CA ALA A 70 -0.43 33.98 -3.21
C ALA A 70 -1.48 33.29 -2.32
N ALA A 71 -2.07 32.19 -2.81
CA ALA A 71 -2.99 31.36 -2.02
C ALA A 71 -2.32 30.78 -0.77
N TYR A 72 -1.11 30.21 -0.92
CA TYR A 72 -0.30 29.72 0.21
C TYR A 72 0.04 30.83 1.22
N GLN A 73 0.58 31.96 0.75
CA GLN A 73 0.99 33.09 1.59
C GLN A 73 -0.17 33.73 2.36
N THR A 74 -1.38 33.74 1.78
CA THR A 74 -2.59 34.27 2.44
C THR A 74 -3.27 33.26 3.37
N ASN A 75 -2.97 31.96 3.25
CA ASN A 75 -3.60 30.89 4.05
C ASN A 75 -2.56 29.97 4.76
N PRO A 76 -1.55 30.50 5.47
CA PRO A 76 -0.42 29.71 6.02
C PRO A 76 -0.81 28.75 7.16
N LYS A 77 -2.05 28.82 7.66
CA LYS A 77 -2.61 27.85 8.64
C LYS A 77 -3.30 26.66 7.98
N LEU A 78 -3.57 26.72 6.67
CA LEU A 78 -4.36 25.74 5.91
C LEU A 78 -3.51 25.04 4.83
N LEU A 79 -2.52 25.75 4.28
CA LEU A 79 -1.65 25.29 3.20
C LEU A 79 -0.20 25.18 3.69
N ALA A 80 0.50 24.15 3.21
CA ALA A 80 1.88 23.83 3.58
C ALA A 80 2.92 24.22 2.51
N GLY A 81 2.48 24.57 1.30
CA GLY A 81 3.33 25.06 0.21
C GLY A 81 2.61 25.00 -1.13
N VAL A 82 3.38 24.94 -2.22
CA VAL A 82 2.88 24.72 -3.59
C VAL A 82 3.48 23.45 -4.23
N GLY A 83 2.94 23.05 -5.37
CA GLY A 83 3.45 21.96 -6.17
C GLY A 83 2.98 22.04 -7.62
N TYR A 84 3.48 21.11 -8.43
CA TYR A 84 3.35 21.06 -9.88
C TYR A 84 2.60 19.79 -10.29
N VAL A 85 1.58 19.94 -11.14
CA VAL A 85 0.84 18.83 -11.74
C VAL A 85 1.60 18.32 -12.96
N MET A 86 1.95 17.04 -12.98
CA MET A 86 2.76 16.41 -14.04
C MET A 86 1.93 16.01 -15.27
N THR A 87 0.62 15.84 -15.11
CA THR A 87 -0.29 15.24 -16.09
C THR A 87 -0.34 15.98 -17.43
N GLY A 88 0.04 15.31 -18.52
CA GLY A 88 0.07 15.87 -19.88
C GLY A 88 0.86 17.17 -20.01
N PRO A 89 0.74 17.88 -21.15
CA PRO A 89 1.81 18.00 -22.14
C PRO A 89 3.20 17.56 -21.66
N HIS A 90 3.70 16.51 -22.29
CA HIS A 90 4.99 15.87 -22.03
C HIS A 90 6.18 16.78 -22.34
N GLY A 91 7.40 16.29 -22.07
CA GLY A 91 8.64 17.05 -22.19
C GLY A 91 9.23 17.46 -20.84
N HIS A 92 8.46 17.38 -19.75
CA HIS A 92 8.95 17.49 -18.38
C HIS A 92 8.86 16.12 -17.68
N VAL A 93 9.99 15.66 -17.12
CA VAL A 93 10.06 14.47 -16.27
C VAL A 93 10.33 14.88 -14.83
N GLY A 94 9.45 14.45 -13.93
CA GLY A 94 9.58 14.62 -12.49
C GLY A 94 9.91 13.28 -11.82
N THR A 95 11.01 13.23 -11.09
CA THR A 95 11.47 12.07 -10.32
C THR A 95 11.37 12.37 -8.82
N ASP A 96 10.68 11.53 -8.05
CA ASP A 96 10.55 11.64 -6.59
C ASP A 96 11.31 10.49 -5.92
N LEU A 97 12.21 10.81 -4.98
CA LEU A 97 13.10 9.88 -4.30
C LEU A 97 12.79 9.88 -2.79
N ASP A 98 11.95 8.94 -2.35
CA ASP A 98 11.47 8.81 -0.97
C ASP A 98 12.56 8.18 -0.06
N ASN A 99 12.67 8.65 1.18
CA ASN A 99 13.57 8.13 2.25
C ASN A 99 15.08 8.07 1.95
N CYS A 100 15.54 8.74 0.89
CA CYS A 100 16.93 8.70 0.44
C CYS A 100 17.89 9.68 1.14
N VAL A 101 17.42 10.54 2.05
CA VAL A 101 18.26 11.49 2.82
C VAL A 101 18.13 11.21 4.31
N GLN A 102 19.26 11.07 5.01
CA GLN A 102 19.31 10.85 6.46
C GLN A 102 20.45 11.67 7.08
N GLY A 103 20.15 12.54 8.04
CA GLY A 103 21.15 13.42 8.68
C GLY A 103 21.88 14.37 7.71
N GLY A 104 21.27 14.69 6.57
CA GLY A 104 21.90 15.45 5.48
C GLY A 104 22.75 14.61 4.51
N VAL A 105 22.98 13.33 4.80
CA VAL A 105 23.68 12.39 3.91
C VAL A 105 22.69 11.79 2.91
N ILE A 106 23.04 11.80 1.62
CA ILE A 106 22.26 11.20 0.54
C ILE A 106 22.69 9.74 0.35
N ALA A 107 21.73 8.83 0.23
CA ALA A 107 21.99 7.42 -0.06
C ALA A 107 22.70 7.25 -1.42
N PRO A 108 23.70 6.35 -1.57
CA PRO A 108 24.48 6.22 -2.81
C PRO A 108 23.63 5.99 -4.07
N TRP A 109 22.56 5.20 -3.97
CA TRP A 109 21.65 4.94 -5.08
C TRP A 109 20.92 6.21 -5.55
N ALA A 110 20.54 7.10 -4.63
CA ALA A 110 19.85 8.34 -4.97
C ALA A 110 20.83 9.40 -5.50
N ARG A 111 22.07 9.39 -5.00
CA ARG A 111 23.14 10.23 -5.57
C ARG A 111 23.42 9.84 -7.03
N GLU A 112 23.46 8.55 -7.34
CA GLU A 112 23.58 8.07 -8.72
C GLU A 112 22.45 8.60 -9.62
N VAL A 113 21.19 8.55 -9.17
CA VAL A 113 20.05 9.09 -9.93
C VAL A 113 20.18 10.61 -10.15
N VAL A 114 20.61 11.36 -9.13
CA VAL A 114 20.87 12.82 -9.23
C VAL A 114 21.99 13.12 -10.24
N ASP A 115 23.11 12.41 -10.18
CA ASP A 115 24.24 12.59 -11.10
C ASP A 115 23.91 12.14 -12.53
N GLN A 116 23.08 11.10 -12.69
CA GLN A 116 22.66 10.59 -14.00
C GLN A 116 21.60 11.47 -14.68
N LEU A 117 20.72 12.14 -13.93
CA LEU A 117 19.75 13.10 -14.48
C LEU A 117 20.35 14.50 -14.67
N ALA A 118 21.38 14.87 -13.91
CA ALA A 118 22.17 16.10 -14.08
C ALA A 118 21.33 17.37 -14.30
N SER A 119 20.30 17.58 -13.48
CA SER A 119 19.29 18.63 -13.62
C SER A 119 18.80 19.16 -12.26
N TYR A 120 17.95 20.19 -12.28
CA TYR A 120 17.37 20.80 -11.07
C TYR A 120 16.89 19.78 -10.04
N THR A 121 17.48 19.83 -8.85
CA THR A 121 17.16 18.96 -7.72
C THR A 121 16.85 19.78 -6.47
N GLU A 122 15.83 19.38 -5.70
CA GLU A 122 15.46 19.98 -4.42
C GLU A 122 15.22 18.93 -3.32
N ILE A 123 15.30 19.37 -2.06
CA ILE A 123 14.93 18.58 -0.88
C ILE A 123 13.41 18.61 -0.71
N SER A 124 12.78 17.45 -0.56
CA SER A 124 11.33 17.31 -0.43
C SER A 124 10.79 17.82 0.92
N PRO A 125 9.47 18.09 1.07
CA PRO A 125 8.90 18.63 2.31
C PRO A 125 9.12 17.82 3.60
N SER A 126 9.52 16.55 3.52
CA SER A 126 9.86 15.73 4.70
C SER A 126 11.32 15.89 5.16
N GLY A 127 12.19 16.53 4.37
CA GLY A 127 13.64 16.57 4.59
C GLY A 127 14.37 15.27 4.22
N ASN A 128 13.66 14.14 4.16
CA ASN A 128 14.24 12.80 4.03
C ASN A 128 14.27 12.25 2.59
N GLY A 129 13.94 13.07 1.59
CA GLY A 129 13.84 12.66 0.19
C GLY A 129 14.11 13.82 -0.77
N LEU A 130 14.33 13.52 -2.05
CA LEU A 130 14.71 14.49 -3.08
C LEU A 130 13.69 14.50 -4.23
N ARG A 131 13.54 15.64 -4.92
CA ARG A 131 12.88 15.69 -6.23
C ARG A 131 13.81 16.25 -7.30
N ILE A 132 13.75 15.65 -8.48
CA ILE A 132 14.54 16.04 -9.64
C ILE A 132 13.56 16.36 -10.77
N PHE A 133 13.69 17.54 -11.38
CA PHE A 133 12.95 17.90 -12.59
C PHE A 133 13.93 17.99 -13.75
N SER A 134 13.63 17.33 -14.87
CA SER A 134 14.45 17.31 -16.08
C SER A 134 13.55 17.41 -17.32
N LEU A 135 14.13 17.77 -18.47
CA LEU A 135 13.43 17.75 -19.75
C LEU A 135 13.65 16.39 -20.45
N GLY A 136 12.60 15.84 -21.04
CA GLY A 136 12.64 14.55 -21.72
C GLY A 136 11.26 13.92 -21.90
N GLU A 137 11.24 12.75 -22.54
CA GLU A 137 10.03 11.97 -22.80
C GLU A 137 10.14 10.58 -22.16
N LEU A 138 9.00 10.05 -21.73
CA LEU A 138 8.86 8.69 -21.18
C LEU A 138 7.60 8.05 -21.75
N PRO A 139 7.67 6.81 -22.29
CA PRO A 139 6.53 6.13 -22.89
C PRO A 139 5.49 5.67 -21.85
N ALA A 140 5.88 5.58 -20.57
CA ALA A 140 5.00 5.30 -19.45
C ALA A 140 5.60 5.87 -18.14
N ASP A 141 4.73 6.12 -17.15
CA ASP A 141 5.14 6.50 -15.79
C ASP A 141 5.41 5.23 -14.96
N TRP A 142 6.58 5.14 -14.31
CA TRP A 142 7.04 3.93 -13.61
C TRP A 142 7.48 4.22 -12.17
N ASN A 143 7.57 3.17 -11.35
CA ASN A 143 8.05 3.26 -9.98
C ASN A 143 8.70 1.96 -9.49
N ASN A 144 9.31 2.07 -8.31
CA ASN A 144 9.73 0.96 -7.47
C ASN A 144 9.72 1.43 -6.01
N HIS A 145 8.62 1.09 -5.31
CA HIS A 145 8.41 1.50 -3.91
C HIS A 145 9.33 0.79 -2.90
N GLU A 146 10.04 -0.29 -3.27
CA GLU A 146 11.03 -0.94 -2.40
C GLU A 146 12.35 -0.17 -2.37
N THR A 147 12.77 0.38 -3.51
CA THR A 147 13.90 1.31 -3.58
C THR A 147 13.51 2.72 -3.14
N GLY A 148 12.27 3.13 -3.37
CA GLY A 148 11.77 4.48 -3.07
C GLY A 148 11.92 5.46 -4.23
N ILE A 149 11.81 4.99 -5.47
CA ILE A 149 11.90 5.83 -6.68
C ILE A 149 10.58 5.81 -7.48
N GLU A 150 10.11 6.99 -7.86
CA GLU A 150 8.93 7.16 -8.72
C GLU A 150 9.25 8.18 -9.83
N VAL A 151 8.94 7.86 -11.09
CA VAL A 151 9.32 8.67 -12.26
C VAL A 151 8.12 8.92 -13.16
N TYR A 152 7.87 10.21 -13.43
CA TYR A 152 6.64 10.70 -14.03
C TYR A 152 6.94 11.56 -15.26
N GLY A 153 6.59 11.06 -16.45
CA GLY A 153 6.61 11.81 -17.72
C GLY A 153 5.26 12.46 -18.07
N GLY A 154 4.30 12.43 -17.13
CA GLY A 154 2.97 13.02 -17.29
C GLY A 154 1.94 12.09 -17.93
N ASN A 155 2.22 10.78 -18.00
CA ASN A 155 1.27 9.78 -18.51
C ASN A 155 0.13 9.50 -17.52
N GLU A 156 0.34 9.74 -16.22
CA GLU A 156 -0.66 9.60 -15.17
C GLU A 156 -1.00 10.92 -14.44
N ALA A 157 -2.15 10.92 -13.75
CA ALA A 157 -2.68 12.05 -12.99
C ALA A 157 -1.90 12.34 -11.69
N ARG A 158 -0.71 12.94 -11.81
CA ARG A 158 0.30 13.03 -10.72
C ARG A 158 0.61 14.48 -10.32
N PHE A 159 0.98 14.68 -9.05
CA PHE A 159 1.30 15.98 -8.46
C PHE A 159 2.52 15.85 -7.56
N LEU A 160 3.53 16.67 -7.80
CA LEU A 160 4.76 16.74 -7.02
C LEU A 160 4.79 18.07 -6.26
N THR A 161 4.94 18.02 -4.94
CA THR A 161 5.15 19.22 -4.11
C THR A 161 6.56 19.76 -4.33
N LEU A 162 6.72 21.07 -4.54
CA LEU A 162 8.03 21.71 -4.56
C LEU A 162 8.27 22.48 -3.27
N THR A 163 9.51 22.46 -2.78
CA THR A 163 9.99 23.29 -1.66
C THR A 163 10.79 24.49 -2.14
N GLY A 164 11.45 24.38 -3.29
CA GLY A 164 12.50 25.29 -3.73
C GLY A 164 13.80 25.22 -2.92
N GLN A 165 13.93 24.27 -1.98
CA GLN A 165 15.18 24.01 -1.26
C GLN A 165 16.16 23.26 -2.16
N HIS A 166 16.80 24.01 -3.06
CA HIS A 166 17.76 23.51 -4.03
C HIS A 166 18.89 22.69 -3.40
N LEU A 167 19.21 21.55 -4.00
CA LEU A 167 20.30 20.69 -3.55
C LEU A 167 21.64 21.22 -4.06
N ALA A 168 22.47 21.70 -3.12
CA ALA A 168 23.82 22.20 -3.41
C ALA A 168 24.65 21.19 -4.23
N GLY A 169 25.36 21.70 -5.25
CA GLY A 169 26.12 20.88 -6.18
C GLY A 169 25.30 20.22 -7.30
N THR A 170 24.02 20.56 -7.44
CA THR A 170 23.19 20.22 -8.64
C THR A 170 22.89 21.49 -9.46
N PRO A 171 22.46 21.37 -10.73
CA PRO A 171 22.00 22.50 -11.52
C PRO A 171 20.84 23.29 -10.88
N VAL A 172 20.76 24.59 -11.18
CA VAL A 172 19.66 25.48 -10.73
C VAL A 172 18.54 25.58 -11.78
N ASP A 173 18.76 24.97 -12.93
CA ASP A 173 17.95 25.01 -14.14
C ASP A 173 17.44 23.60 -14.51
N VAL A 174 16.26 23.53 -15.13
CA VAL A 174 15.75 22.26 -15.67
C VAL A 174 16.51 21.99 -16.97
N ARG A 175 17.20 20.86 -17.05
CA ARG A 175 18.04 20.46 -18.19
C ARG A 175 17.45 19.26 -18.91
N PRO A 176 17.69 19.11 -20.21
CA PRO A 176 17.53 17.83 -20.90
C PRO A 176 18.28 16.73 -20.15
N ALA A 177 17.58 15.65 -19.80
CA ALA A 177 18.20 14.49 -19.22
C ALA A 177 19.28 13.94 -20.19
N PRO A 178 20.49 13.57 -19.73
CA PRO A 178 21.55 13.05 -20.58
C PRO A 178 21.09 11.89 -21.47
N ALA A 179 21.66 11.78 -22.67
CA ALA A 179 21.21 10.82 -23.69
C ALA A 179 21.18 9.38 -23.15
N GLY A 180 19.98 8.79 -23.08
CA GLY A 180 19.75 7.45 -22.55
C GLY A 180 19.58 7.34 -21.03
N ALA A 181 19.78 8.41 -20.25
CA ALA A 181 19.68 8.41 -18.79
C ALA A 181 18.34 7.86 -18.28
N LEU A 182 17.21 8.38 -18.81
CA LEU A 182 15.86 7.95 -18.44
C LEU A 182 15.63 6.45 -18.68
N LYS A 183 16.11 5.92 -19.83
CA LYS A 183 16.00 4.50 -20.19
C LYS A 183 16.91 3.62 -19.34
N ALA A 184 18.11 4.10 -18.98
CA ALA A 184 19.02 3.38 -18.09
C ALA A 184 18.49 3.31 -16.65
N LEU A 185 17.85 4.39 -16.17
CA LEU A 185 17.14 4.41 -14.90
C LEU A 185 15.94 3.45 -14.91
N GLU A 186 15.12 3.46 -15.96
CA GLU A 186 14.01 2.53 -16.14
C GLU A 186 14.51 1.07 -16.10
N ALA A 187 15.49 0.72 -16.93
CA ALA A 187 16.06 -0.63 -16.99
C ALA A 187 16.76 -1.09 -15.70
N ARG A 188 17.19 -0.17 -14.83
CA ARG A 188 17.85 -0.48 -13.56
C ARG A 188 16.90 -0.55 -12.38
N TYR A 189 15.86 0.30 -12.36
CA TYR A 189 15.03 0.51 -11.17
C TYR A 189 13.55 0.19 -11.36
N ALA A 190 12.99 0.31 -12.56
CA ALA A 190 11.56 0.07 -12.76
C ALA A 190 11.21 -1.40 -12.49
N LYS A 191 10.16 -1.63 -11.70
CA LYS A 191 9.56 -2.97 -11.62
C LYS A 191 8.47 -3.09 -12.68
N GLU A 192 8.32 -4.28 -13.25
CA GLU A 192 7.18 -4.57 -14.10
C GLU A 192 5.89 -4.27 -13.34
N ARG A 193 5.08 -3.36 -13.89
CA ARG A 193 3.67 -3.28 -13.50
C ARG A 193 3.03 -4.60 -13.89
N ARG A 194 2.80 -5.48 -12.90
CA ARG A 194 1.74 -6.50 -13.02
C ARG A 194 0.49 -5.75 -13.45
N LYS A 195 0.09 -5.92 -14.71
CA LYS A 195 -1.22 -5.46 -15.17
C LYS A 195 -2.23 -6.18 -14.28
N VAL A 196 -2.86 -5.46 -13.37
CA VAL A 196 -4.11 -5.91 -12.78
C VAL A 196 -5.03 -6.08 -13.98
N GLU A 197 -5.41 -7.32 -14.27
CA GLU A 197 -6.35 -7.59 -15.35
C GLU A 197 -7.60 -6.74 -15.13
N VAL A 198 -8.20 -6.27 -16.22
CA VAL A 198 -9.41 -5.46 -16.12
C VAL A 198 -10.53 -6.39 -15.66
N ILE A 199 -10.67 -6.48 -14.34
CA ILE A 199 -11.82 -7.07 -13.65
C ILE A 199 -13.06 -6.50 -14.32
N ASP A 200 -13.89 -7.38 -14.85
CA ASP A 200 -15.10 -6.95 -15.55
C ASP A 200 -15.98 -6.14 -14.59
N LEU A 201 -16.39 -4.96 -15.05
CA LEU A 201 -17.22 -4.03 -14.30
C LEU A 201 -18.72 -4.29 -14.53
N ASN A 202 -19.06 -5.35 -15.26
CA ASN A 202 -20.36 -6.03 -15.19
C ASN A 202 -20.57 -6.62 -13.80
N MET A 203 -20.86 -5.74 -12.83
CA MET A 203 -21.39 -6.10 -11.53
C MET A 203 -22.77 -6.75 -11.73
N PRO A 204 -23.01 -7.97 -11.23
CA PRO A 204 -24.31 -8.62 -11.39
C PRO A 204 -25.40 -7.84 -10.66
N ASP A 205 -26.64 -7.94 -11.15
CA ASP A 205 -27.81 -7.52 -10.40
C ASP A 205 -27.95 -8.35 -9.12
N VAL A 206 -28.41 -7.73 -8.04
CA VAL A 206 -28.63 -8.43 -6.76
C VAL A 206 -29.88 -9.31 -6.89
N ILE A 207 -29.70 -10.62 -6.68
CA ILE A 207 -30.76 -11.62 -6.65
C ILE A 207 -31.58 -11.44 -5.36
N ASP A 208 -32.91 -11.64 -5.41
CA ASP A 208 -33.77 -11.64 -4.21
C ASP A 208 -33.24 -12.60 -3.12
N ASP A 209 -33.15 -12.11 -1.88
CA ASP A 209 -32.69 -12.84 -0.69
C ASP A 209 -33.42 -14.19 -0.50
N LEU A 210 -34.69 -14.27 -0.89
CA LEU A 210 -35.51 -15.50 -0.84
C LEU A 210 -35.05 -16.60 -1.81
N LEU A 211 -34.13 -16.30 -2.73
CA LEU A 211 -33.55 -17.25 -3.69
C LEU A 211 -32.10 -17.63 -3.34
N LEU A 212 -31.48 -17.00 -2.34
CA LEU A 212 -30.11 -17.27 -1.93
C LEU A 212 -30.00 -18.57 -1.11
N PRO A 213 -28.86 -19.29 -1.18
CA PRO A 213 -28.65 -20.47 -0.37
C PRO A 213 -28.49 -20.10 1.11
N SER A 214 -29.24 -20.77 1.99
CA SER A 214 -29.07 -20.60 3.45
C SER A 214 -27.63 -20.92 3.88
N ILE A 215 -27.03 -19.99 4.62
CA ILE A 215 -25.63 -20.00 5.08
C ILE A 215 -25.31 -21.25 5.92
N GLU A 216 -26.31 -21.80 6.63
CA GLU A 216 -26.21 -23.05 7.40
C GLU A 216 -25.85 -24.26 6.52
N ASN A 217 -26.33 -24.28 5.27
CA ASN A 217 -26.15 -25.37 4.31
C ASN A 217 -24.87 -25.23 3.46
N LEU A 218 -24.14 -24.13 3.59
CA LEU A 218 -22.91 -23.90 2.83
C LEU A 218 -21.70 -24.56 3.49
N ASP A 219 -20.90 -25.28 2.70
CA ASP A 219 -19.62 -25.85 3.11
C ASP A 219 -18.53 -24.76 3.16
N ILE A 220 -18.65 -23.87 4.14
CA ILE A 220 -17.72 -22.77 4.40
C ILE A 220 -17.07 -22.91 5.79
N PRO A 221 -15.82 -22.45 5.98
CA PRO A 221 -15.17 -22.50 7.29
C PRO A 221 -15.95 -21.71 8.33
N TYR A 222 -15.94 -22.19 9.59
CA TYR A 222 -16.64 -21.53 10.71
C TYR A 222 -16.39 -20.03 10.79
N SER A 223 -15.15 -19.54 10.59
CA SER A 223 -14.87 -18.09 10.62
C SER A 223 -15.62 -17.27 9.57
N ALA A 224 -15.94 -17.83 8.40
CA ALA A 224 -16.76 -17.17 7.39
C ALA A 224 -18.26 -17.19 7.78
N ARG A 225 -18.72 -18.27 8.42
CA ARG A 225 -20.08 -18.38 8.96
C ARG A 225 -20.29 -17.44 10.15
N ASP A 226 -19.39 -17.48 11.14
CA ASP A 226 -19.37 -16.60 12.32
C ASP A 226 -19.37 -15.12 11.90
N PHE A 227 -18.62 -14.76 10.84
CA PHE A 227 -18.60 -13.42 10.27
C PHE A 227 -19.94 -13.02 9.65
N LEU A 228 -20.57 -13.90 8.86
CA LEU A 228 -21.87 -13.61 8.25
C LEU A 228 -23.01 -13.54 9.29
N GLU A 229 -23.02 -14.44 10.28
CA GLU A 229 -24.10 -14.53 11.28
C GLU A 229 -23.99 -13.50 12.41
N THR A 230 -22.77 -13.12 12.81
CA THR A 230 -22.53 -12.29 14.02
C THR A 230 -21.57 -11.13 13.83
N GLY A 231 -20.96 -11.00 12.65
CA GLY A 231 -19.92 -10.00 12.38
C GLY A 231 -18.59 -10.31 13.06
N THR A 232 -18.40 -11.52 13.59
CA THR A 232 -17.15 -11.91 14.29
C THR A 232 -15.94 -11.85 13.36
N HIS A 233 -14.87 -11.18 13.80
CA HIS A 233 -13.65 -11.02 13.00
C HIS A 233 -12.38 -10.99 13.88
N ARG A 234 -11.27 -11.55 13.38
CA ARG A 234 -9.98 -11.61 14.09
C ARG A 234 -9.14 -10.35 13.83
N GLY A 235 -9.73 -9.19 14.14
CA GLY A 235 -9.08 -7.88 14.08
C GLY A 235 -9.39 -7.07 12.83
N ASP A 236 -8.90 -7.46 11.65
CA ASP A 236 -9.13 -6.71 10.40
C ASP A 236 -10.44 -7.14 9.71
N ARG A 237 -11.48 -6.31 9.88
CA ARG A 237 -12.80 -6.48 9.24
C ARG A 237 -12.73 -6.65 7.72
N SER A 238 -11.88 -5.90 7.02
CA SER A 238 -11.75 -6.03 5.56
C SER A 238 -11.09 -7.34 5.15
N ARG A 239 -10.20 -7.89 5.98
CA ARG A 239 -9.56 -9.18 5.73
C ARG A 239 -10.52 -10.35 5.98
N GLU A 240 -11.37 -10.27 7.00
CA GLU A 240 -12.38 -11.30 7.29
C GLU A 240 -13.47 -11.34 6.20
N LEU A 241 -13.94 -10.17 5.76
CA LEU A 241 -14.84 -10.02 4.61
C LEU A 241 -14.23 -10.61 3.33
N PHE A 242 -12.94 -10.36 3.07
CA PHE A 242 -12.24 -10.95 1.94
C PHE A 242 -12.14 -12.48 2.04
N ALA A 243 -11.79 -13.01 3.23
CA ALA A 243 -11.73 -14.45 3.47
C ALA A 243 -13.10 -15.14 3.31
N THR A 244 -14.18 -14.46 3.73
CA THR A 244 -15.57 -14.90 3.54
C THR A 244 -15.92 -14.96 2.06
N ALA A 245 -15.58 -13.94 1.27
CA ALA A 245 -15.79 -13.96 -0.18
C ALA A 245 -15.05 -15.12 -0.86
N VAL A 246 -13.79 -15.38 -0.48
CA VAL A 246 -13.02 -16.55 -0.95
C VAL A 246 -13.71 -17.87 -0.58
N ALA A 247 -14.23 -17.99 0.65
CA ALA A 247 -14.93 -19.18 1.10
C ALA A 247 -16.22 -19.46 0.33
N LEU A 248 -17.04 -18.43 0.07
CA LEU A 248 -18.28 -18.58 -0.70
C LEU A 248 -18.02 -19.08 -2.13
N TYR A 249 -16.99 -18.56 -2.82
CA TYR A 249 -16.57 -19.12 -4.12
C TYR A 249 -15.93 -20.50 -4.02
N ALA A 250 -15.26 -20.84 -2.90
CA ALA A 250 -14.70 -22.18 -2.69
C ALA A 250 -15.79 -23.24 -2.47
N ALA A 251 -16.91 -22.85 -1.86
CA ALA A 251 -18.14 -23.64 -1.77
C ALA A 251 -18.91 -23.74 -3.11
N GLY A 252 -18.42 -23.08 -4.16
CA GLY A 252 -18.92 -23.22 -5.54
C GLY A 252 -20.01 -22.24 -5.97
N LEU A 253 -20.32 -21.21 -5.18
CA LEU A 253 -21.36 -20.23 -5.51
C LEU A 253 -20.98 -19.39 -6.76
N PRO A 254 -21.94 -19.05 -7.62
CA PRO A 254 -21.74 -18.14 -8.74
C PRO A 254 -21.63 -16.66 -8.31
N ASP A 255 -21.20 -15.82 -9.25
CA ASP A 255 -20.79 -14.43 -8.99
C ASP A 255 -21.91 -13.54 -8.43
N ASP A 256 -23.12 -13.78 -8.91
CA ASP A 256 -24.37 -13.12 -8.54
C ASP A 256 -24.84 -13.55 -7.14
N GLU A 257 -24.81 -14.85 -6.81
CA GLU A 257 -25.08 -15.33 -5.44
C GLU A 257 -24.05 -14.79 -4.43
N VAL A 258 -22.74 -14.88 -4.71
CA VAL A 258 -21.71 -14.37 -3.77
C VAL A 258 -21.83 -12.86 -3.58
N PHE A 259 -22.09 -12.11 -4.66
CA PHE A 259 -22.30 -10.67 -4.55
C PHE A 259 -23.56 -10.34 -3.75
N SER A 260 -24.66 -11.04 -3.97
CA SER A 260 -25.94 -10.80 -3.28
C SER A 260 -25.86 -11.13 -1.79
N VAL A 261 -25.26 -12.27 -1.42
CA VAL A 261 -25.00 -12.64 -0.01
C VAL A 261 -24.20 -11.54 0.70
N LEU A 262 -23.16 -11.00 0.07
CA LEU A 262 -22.34 -9.93 0.66
C LEU A 262 -23.02 -8.54 0.61
N ALA A 263 -23.97 -8.31 -0.28
CA ALA A 263 -24.72 -7.06 -0.39
C ALA A 263 -25.83 -6.94 0.65
N TYR A 264 -26.54 -8.04 0.97
CA TYR A 264 -27.53 -8.08 2.04
C TYR A 264 -26.94 -8.27 3.43
N ASN A 265 -25.77 -8.93 3.54
CA ASN A 265 -25.15 -9.12 4.84
C ASN A 265 -24.76 -7.77 5.48
N GLN A 266 -25.39 -7.44 6.61
CA GLN A 266 -25.21 -6.17 7.30
C GLN A 266 -23.74 -5.89 7.62
N HIS A 267 -23.00 -6.90 8.11
CA HIS A 267 -21.60 -6.72 8.52
C HIS A 267 -20.68 -6.46 7.33
N ALA A 268 -20.87 -7.18 6.22
CA ALA A 268 -20.17 -6.93 4.95
C ALA A 268 -20.46 -5.51 4.42
N MET A 269 -21.73 -5.09 4.41
CA MET A 269 -22.13 -3.79 3.87
C MET A 269 -21.72 -2.62 4.76
N GLU A 270 -21.71 -2.76 6.10
CA GLU A 270 -21.15 -1.77 7.03
C GLU A 270 -19.67 -1.48 6.73
N ILE A 271 -18.87 -2.53 6.50
CA ILE A 271 -17.44 -2.41 6.15
C ILE A 271 -17.27 -1.69 4.81
N ALA A 272 -18.13 -2.01 3.83
CA ALA A 272 -18.12 -1.38 2.52
C ALA A 272 -18.47 0.11 2.58
N LEU A 273 -19.50 0.47 3.34
CA LEU A 273 -19.93 1.84 3.58
C LEU A 273 -18.87 2.65 4.34
N ASP A 274 -18.22 2.08 5.36
CA ASP A 274 -17.08 2.71 6.04
C ASP A 274 -15.93 3.01 5.07
N HIS A 275 -15.60 2.07 4.19
CA HIS A 275 -14.55 2.22 3.17
C HIS A 275 -14.94 3.17 2.03
N ARG A 276 -16.18 3.65 1.99
CA ARG A 276 -16.75 4.47 0.90
C ARG A 276 -17.46 5.74 1.35
N ARG A 277 -17.41 6.06 2.65
CA ARG A 277 -18.00 7.27 3.26
C ARG A 277 -19.53 7.28 3.21
N GLN A 278 -20.15 6.12 3.48
CA GLN A 278 -21.60 5.93 3.52
C GLN A 278 -22.29 6.17 2.15
N ASP A 279 -21.56 5.92 1.06
CA ASP A 279 -22.01 5.99 -0.33
C ASP A 279 -22.35 4.57 -0.81
N ASN A 280 -23.63 4.31 -1.11
CA ASN A 280 -24.15 2.96 -1.35
C ASN A 280 -23.64 2.37 -2.67
N ASP A 281 -23.79 3.07 -3.80
CA ASP A 281 -23.29 2.66 -5.11
C ASP A 281 -21.80 2.31 -5.06
N ARG A 282 -21.01 3.15 -4.37
CA ARG A 282 -19.57 2.90 -4.22
C ARG A 282 -19.24 1.76 -3.26
N ALA A 283 -20.10 1.47 -2.28
CA ALA A 283 -19.98 0.33 -1.37
C ALA A 283 -20.29 -0.99 -2.10
N LEU A 284 -21.35 -1.04 -2.91
CA LEU A 284 -21.63 -2.17 -3.81
C LEU A 284 -20.46 -2.43 -4.77
N LEU A 285 -19.96 -1.37 -5.43
CA LEU A 285 -18.76 -1.46 -6.29
C LEU A 285 -17.47 -1.83 -5.52
N TYR A 286 -17.43 -1.67 -4.19
CA TYR A 286 -16.33 -2.15 -3.35
C TYR A 286 -16.48 -3.64 -3.02
N LEU A 287 -17.67 -4.10 -2.64
CA LEU A 287 -17.97 -5.52 -2.45
C LEU A 287 -17.68 -6.32 -3.73
N TRP A 288 -18.16 -5.85 -4.87
CA TRP A 288 -17.89 -6.49 -6.16
C TRP A 288 -16.38 -6.52 -6.49
N ARG A 289 -15.75 -5.35 -6.65
CA ARG A 289 -14.39 -5.26 -7.19
C ARG A 289 -13.29 -5.75 -6.23
N GLU A 290 -13.42 -5.45 -4.93
CA GLU A 290 -12.34 -5.69 -3.97
C GLU A 290 -12.49 -7.02 -3.23
N HIS A 291 -13.72 -7.55 -3.11
CA HIS A 291 -13.98 -8.83 -2.43
C HIS A 291 -14.46 -9.93 -3.37
N CYS A 292 -15.46 -9.69 -4.22
CA CYS A 292 -16.00 -10.73 -5.09
C CYS A 292 -14.99 -11.15 -6.17
N CYS A 293 -14.62 -10.25 -7.08
CA CYS A 293 -13.76 -10.60 -8.23
C CYS A 293 -12.35 -11.06 -7.80
N LYS A 294 -11.81 -10.46 -6.74
CA LYS A 294 -10.51 -10.87 -6.16
C LYS A 294 -10.62 -12.15 -5.34
N GLY A 295 -11.76 -12.38 -4.67
CA GLY A 295 -12.04 -13.60 -3.95
C GLY A 295 -12.12 -14.80 -4.90
N LYS A 296 -12.85 -14.66 -6.01
CA LYS A 296 -12.93 -15.63 -7.11
C LYS A 296 -11.55 -15.99 -7.68
N ALA A 297 -10.70 -15.00 -7.93
CA ALA A 297 -9.32 -15.22 -8.40
C ALA A 297 -8.41 -15.90 -7.36
N ALA A 298 -8.76 -15.83 -6.07
CA ALA A 298 -8.03 -16.47 -4.99
C ALA A 298 -8.56 -17.88 -4.65
N SER A 299 -9.88 -18.13 -4.74
CA SER A 299 -10.48 -19.45 -4.52
C SER A 299 -10.16 -20.43 -5.64
N SER A 300 -10.10 -19.96 -6.89
CA SER A 300 -9.67 -20.76 -8.05
C SER A 300 -8.18 -21.15 -8.01
N ARG A 301 -7.39 -20.57 -7.11
CA ARG A 301 -5.97 -20.85 -6.95
C ARG A 301 -5.75 -22.14 -6.17
N ARG A 302 -5.85 -23.27 -6.86
CA ARG A 302 -5.47 -24.59 -6.33
C ARG A 302 -4.05 -24.53 -5.74
N LEU A 303 -3.91 -24.96 -4.49
CA LEU A 303 -2.63 -25.41 -3.96
C LEU A 303 -2.17 -26.61 -4.80
N THR A 304 -0.94 -26.56 -5.26
CA THR A 304 -0.28 -27.63 -6.00
C THR A 304 0.40 -28.61 -5.05
N ALA A 305 0.88 -29.73 -5.55
CA ALA A 305 1.68 -30.66 -4.74
C ALA A 305 2.99 -30.00 -4.22
N ASP A 306 3.49 -28.98 -4.92
CA ASP A 306 4.68 -28.21 -4.54
C ASP A 306 4.40 -27.16 -3.43
N ASP A 307 3.12 -26.90 -3.10
CA ASP A 307 2.73 -26.05 -1.96
C ASP A 307 2.60 -26.84 -0.64
N PHE A 308 2.81 -28.16 -0.66
CA PHE A 308 2.96 -29.01 0.52
C PHE A 308 4.43 -29.43 0.67
N ASP A 309 5.06 -29.11 1.81
CA ASP A 309 6.41 -29.58 2.10
C ASP A 309 6.49 -31.11 1.98
N VAL A 310 7.42 -31.58 1.14
CA VAL A 310 7.52 -33.00 0.77
C VAL A 310 7.88 -33.82 2.00
N ILE A 311 6.92 -34.63 2.48
CA ILE A 311 7.18 -35.71 3.45
C ILE A 311 7.99 -36.80 2.74
N ALA A 312 9.30 -36.59 2.64
CA ALA A 312 10.22 -37.54 2.07
C ALA A 312 10.22 -38.82 2.93
N PRO A 313 9.98 -40.02 2.35
CA PRO A 313 10.09 -41.26 3.09
C PRO A 313 11.53 -41.45 3.58
N VAL A 314 11.70 -41.93 4.81
CA VAL A 314 13.00 -42.01 5.47
C VAL A 314 13.91 -43.01 4.74
N ALA A 315 14.79 -42.49 3.88
CA ALA A 315 15.79 -43.22 3.13
C ALA A 315 17.19 -42.66 3.43
N SER A 316 17.94 -43.43 4.20
CA SER A 316 19.33 -43.25 4.65
C SER A 316 20.22 -42.36 3.76
N LEU A 317 20.66 -41.22 4.31
CA LEU A 317 21.83 -40.48 3.83
C LEU A 317 22.77 -40.15 4.99
N GLU A 318 24.05 -40.04 4.67
CA GLU A 318 25.16 -40.17 5.62
C GLU A 318 25.64 -38.83 6.21
N LEU A 319 26.52 -38.90 7.22
CA LEU A 319 26.94 -37.75 8.01
C LEU A 319 27.72 -36.69 7.20
N ALA A 320 27.18 -35.47 7.17
CA ALA A 320 27.95 -34.26 6.89
C ALA A 320 28.41 -33.60 8.21
N THR A 321 29.67 -33.18 8.26
CA THR A 321 30.33 -32.62 9.47
C THR A 321 29.91 -31.17 9.77
N PRO A 322 30.08 -30.68 11.02
CA PRO A 322 29.17 -29.68 11.58
C PRO A 322 29.44 -28.23 11.15
N GLY A 323 28.35 -27.51 10.87
CA GLY A 323 28.29 -26.06 10.93
C GLY A 323 28.31 -25.54 12.38
N LYS A 324 28.44 -24.21 12.54
CA LYS A 324 28.43 -23.55 13.86
C LYS A 324 27.12 -23.83 14.63
N PRO A 325 27.16 -23.88 15.97
CA PRO A 325 25.92 -23.94 16.76
C PRO A 325 25.10 -22.67 16.51
N GLU A 326 23.89 -22.85 15.97
CA GLU A 326 22.91 -21.77 15.89
C GLU A 326 22.44 -21.38 17.30
N LYS A 327 21.93 -20.15 17.44
CA LYS A 327 21.24 -19.80 18.69
C LYS A 327 20.00 -20.67 18.82
N PRO A 328 19.71 -21.25 20.01
CA PRO A 328 18.47 -21.98 20.22
C PRO A 328 17.28 -21.09 19.85
N MET A 329 16.35 -21.63 19.07
CA MET A 329 15.12 -20.92 18.75
C MET A 329 14.35 -20.58 20.04
N ARG A 330 13.68 -19.42 20.05
CA ARG A 330 12.93 -18.91 21.20
C ARG A 330 11.82 -19.87 21.69
N PHE A 331 11.37 -20.74 20.80
CA PHE A 331 10.53 -21.89 21.10
C PHE A 331 11.14 -23.11 20.39
N GLN A 332 11.04 -24.28 21.00
CA GLN A 332 11.53 -25.55 20.44
C GLN A 332 10.40 -26.57 20.48
N PHE A 333 10.34 -27.44 19.47
CA PHE A 333 9.44 -28.59 19.47
C PHE A 333 10.11 -29.74 20.22
N LEU A 334 9.52 -30.14 21.35
CA LEU A 334 9.88 -31.35 22.09
C LEU A 334 8.91 -32.47 21.71
N GLN A 335 9.38 -33.71 21.60
CA GLN A 335 8.44 -34.83 21.51
C GLN A 335 7.77 -35.07 22.88
N ALA A 336 6.52 -35.54 22.88
CA ALA A 336 5.79 -35.79 24.12
C ALA A 336 6.54 -36.77 25.06
N GLY A 337 7.19 -37.79 24.51
CA GLY A 337 8.03 -38.74 25.25
C GLY A 337 9.40 -38.20 25.71
N GLU A 338 9.72 -36.95 25.41
CA GLU A 338 10.87 -36.19 25.94
C GLU A 338 10.39 -35.16 26.96
N PHE A 339 9.30 -34.45 26.66
CA PHE A 339 8.62 -33.54 27.59
C PHE A 339 8.26 -34.23 28.91
N VAL A 340 7.69 -35.44 28.85
CA VAL A 340 7.34 -36.27 30.03
C VAL A 340 8.58 -36.82 30.78
N LYS A 341 9.81 -36.57 30.29
CA LYS A 341 11.07 -36.89 30.99
C LYS A 341 11.79 -35.65 31.55
N GLY A 342 11.27 -34.45 31.29
CA GLY A 342 11.76 -33.24 31.94
C GLY A 342 11.39 -33.23 33.42
N GLU A 343 12.09 -32.42 34.21
CA GLU A 343 11.62 -32.05 35.54
C GLU A 343 10.34 -31.21 35.39
N GLU A 344 9.31 -31.47 36.21
CA GLU A 344 8.09 -30.67 36.17
C GLU A 344 8.40 -29.23 36.60
N PRO A 345 8.08 -28.21 35.80
CA PRO A 345 8.30 -26.82 36.19
C PRO A 345 7.29 -26.43 37.28
N GLU A 346 7.77 -25.88 38.39
CA GLU A 346 6.91 -25.40 39.49
C GLU A 346 5.87 -24.36 39.04
N TYR A 347 6.18 -23.61 37.96
CA TYR A 347 5.34 -22.58 37.39
C TYR A 347 5.31 -22.64 35.86
N LEU A 348 4.13 -22.46 35.26
CA LEU A 348 3.98 -22.23 33.81
C LEU A 348 4.37 -20.79 33.41
N VAL A 349 4.25 -19.86 34.36
CA VAL A 349 4.72 -18.47 34.32
C VAL A 349 5.06 -18.07 35.76
N ASP A 350 6.29 -17.61 36.02
CA ASP A 350 6.79 -17.20 37.35
C ASP A 350 5.72 -16.44 38.16
N ASP A 351 5.44 -16.92 39.38
CA ASP A 351 4.50 -16.36 40.37
C ASP A 351 3.03 -16.12 39.91
N VAL A 352 2.66 -16.39 38.65
CA VAL A 352 1.33 -16.03 38.12
C VAL A 352 0.36 -17.23 38.02
N ILE A 353 0.84 -18.44 37.71
CA ILE A 353 -0.03 -19.61 37.49
C ILE A 353 0.52 -20.87 38.21
N PRO A 354 -0.08 -21.29 39.34
CA PRO A 354 0.20 -22.60 39.94
C PRO A 354 -0.42 -23.73 39.13
N GLN A 355 0.14 -24.93 39.24
CA GLN A 355 -0.14 -26.09 38.39
C GLN A 355 -1.59 -26.63 38.51
N ALA A 356 -2.49 -26.17 37.62
CA ALA A 356 -3.73 -26.86 37.29
C ALA A 356 -3.47 -27.81 36.10
N GLY A 357 -3.84 -29.09 36.23
CA GLY A 357 -3.36 -30.16 35.36
C GLY A 357 -3.69 -30.01 33.87
N LEU A 358 -2.70 -30.33 33.03
CA LEU A 358 -2.84 -30.37 31.57
C LEU A 358 -3.71 -31.56 31.14
N ILE A 359 -4.91 -31.30 30.59
CA ILE A 359 -5.75 -32.33 29.99
C ILE A 359 -5.33 -32.53 28.53
N VAL A 360 -4.64 -33.64 28.23
CA VAL A 360 -4.32 -34.05 26.86
C VAL A 360 -5.44 -34.96 26.34
N VAL A 361 -6.27 -34.43 25.44
CA VAL A 361 -7.27 -35.23 24.72
C VAL A 361 -6.63 -35.75 23.42
N PHE A 362 -6.65 -37.06 23.19
CA PHE A 362 -6.05 -37.68 22.01
C PHE A 362 -6.91 -38.81 21.44
N GLY A 363 -6.80 -39.06 20.14
CA GLY A 363 -7.54 -40.10 19.43
C GLY A 363 -7.22 -40.15 17.94
N GLU A 364 -7.89 -41.05 17.23
CA GLU A 364 -7.78 -41.18 15.79
C GLU A 364 -8.38 -39.98 15.06
N SER A 365 -7.89 -39.71 13.84
CA SER A 365 -8.30 -38.55 13.04
C SER A 365 -9.80 -38.54 12.78
N GLY A 366 -10.45 -37.40 13.04
CA GLY A 366 -11.91 -37.25 12.93
C GLY A 366 -12.72 -37.64 14.17
N SER A 367 -12.12 -38.10 15.27
CA SER A 367 -12.85 -38.56 16.47
C SER A 367 -13.46 -37.46 17.37
N GLY A 368 -13.57 -36.21 16.90
CA GLY A 368 -14.28 -35.13 17.59
C GLY A 368 -13.66 -34.72 18.95
N LYS A 369 -12.33 -34.61 18.99
CA LYS A 369 -11.52 -34.35 20.19
C LYS A 369 -10.69 -33.08 20.03
#